data_AF-A0A3A4PI65-F1
#
_entry.id   AF-A0A3A4PI65-F1
#
_cell.length_a   1.000
_cell.length_b   1.000
_cell.length_c   1.000
_cell.angle_alpha   90.00
_cell.angle_beta   90.00
_cell.angle_gamma   90.00
#
_symmetry.space_group_name_H-M   'P 1'
#
loop_
_entity.id
_entity.type
_entity.pdbx_description
1 polymer ?
#
loop_
_entity_poly.entity_id
_entity_poly.type
_entity_poly.pdbx_seq_one_letter_code
_entity_poly.pdbx_strand_id
1 'polypeptide(L)'
;MNRRCDPRACPMSRHPRWAATGDSCRPCWPAAVRCQVLGHMGRACALQPVMTRLAWLLAALLTAGCAPRPSLESGDPVQRARAIKRLAGTKDPSLALRLVDRLEDDDPAVRFYAVLALRRLTGRDFGYNYALDPQRQPAAVRRWRDFIERQAEEPGQGSGPRPGAPRPAAATAEVQDSGGS
;
A
#
# COMPACT_ATOMS: atom_id res chain seq x y z
N MET A 1 -18.31 60.83 5.77
CA MET A 1 -18.47 61.25 4.35
C MET A 1 -19.54 60.40 3.69
N ASN A 2 -20.71 60.99 3.42
CA ASN A 2 -21.89 60.33 2.89
C ASN A 2 -22.12 60.86 1.46
N ARG A 3 -21.84 60.07 0.42
CA ARG A 3 -22.09 60.50 -0.97
C ARG A 3 -23.53 60.15 -1.33
N ARG A 4 -24.38 61.18 -1.39
CA ARG A 4 -25.72 61.13 -1.96
C ARG A 4 -25.58 60.94 -3.48
N CYS A 5 -26.26 59.94 -4.04
CA CYS A 5 -26.38 59.79 -5.49
C CYS A 5 -27.36 60.84 -6.04
N ASP A 6 -26.96 61.51 -7.13
CA ASP A 6 -27.76 62.49 -7.85
C ASP A 6 -28.77 61.77 -8.77
N PRO A 7 -30.09 61.93 -8.57
CA PRO A 7 -31.12 61.25 -9.35
C PRO A 7 -31.38 61.87 -10.73
N ARG A 8 -30.62 62.89 -11.17
CA ARG A 8 -30.89 63.61 -12.43
C ARG A 8 -30.11 63.12 -13.66
N ALA A 9 -29.29 62.07 -13.54
CA ALA A 9 -28.46 61.57 -14.64
C ALA A 9 -29.12 60.49 -15.53
N CYS A 10 -30.42 60.22 -15.40
CA CYS A 10 -31.12 59.27 -16.27
C CYS A 10 -32.14 59.98 -17.18
N PRO A 11 -31.76 60.35 -18.42
CA PRO A 11 -32.73 60.79 -19.42
C PRO A 11 -33.47 59.57 -19.99
N MET A 12 -34.81 59.63 -19.92
CA MET A 12 -35.80 58.78 -20.62
C MET A 12 -35.82 57.29 -20.19
N SER A 13 -36.79 56.75 -19.46
CA SER A 13 -38.26 56.88 -19.48
C SER A 13 -38.87 56.81 -20.89
N ARG A 14 -39.29 55.60 -21.31
CA ARG A 14 -40.67 55.28 -21.72
C ARG A 14 -40.75 53.83 -22.21
N HIS A 15 -40.97 52.88 -21.29
CA HIS A 15 -41.73 51.67 -21.61
C HIS A 15 -42.59 51.28 -20.40
N PRO A 16 -43.88 50.98 -20.60
CA PRO A 16 -44.77 50.59 -19.52
C PRO A 16 -44.69 49.08 -19.27
N ARG A 17 -45.01 48.70 -18.02
CA ARG A 17 -45.43 47.36 -17.58
C ARG A 17 -44.31 46.34 -17.33
N TRP A 18 -43.69 46.45 -16.15
CA TRP A 18 -43.21 45.30 -15.40
C TRP A 18 -43.53 45.54 -13.92
N ALA A 19 -44.49 44.77 -13.43
CA ALA A 19 -44.87 44.70 -12.02
C ALA A 19 -44.34 43.38 -11.45
N ALA A 20 -43.85 43.45 -10.21
CA ALA A 20 -43.65 42.36 -9.27
C ALA A 20 -42.61 41.28 -9.63
N THR A 21 -41.37 41.43 -9.12
CA THR A 21 -40.88 40.74 -7.89
C THR A 21 -39.47 41.22 -7.60
N GLY A 22 -39.17 41.47 -6.33
CA GLY A 22 -37.94 42.11 -5.85
C GLY A 22 -36.68 41.25 -5.91
N ASP A 23 -35.56 41.96 -5.85
CA ASP A 23 -34.21 41.55 -5.47
C ASP A 23 -33.58 40.39 -6.27
N SER A 24 -32.63 40.63 -7.16
CA SER A 24 -31.34 41.23 -6.81
C SER A 24 -30.58 41.74 -8.03
N CYS A 25 -29.98 42.91 -7.85
CA CYS A 25 -29.16 43.66 -8.79
C CYS A 25 -28.05 42.81 -9.43
N ARG A 26 -28.19 42.51 -10.72
CA ARG A 26 -27.05 42.17 -11.58
C ARG A 26 -26.39 43.48 -12.02
N PRO A 27 -25.08 43.69 -11.79
CA PRO A 27 -24.38 44.84 -12.33
C PRO A 27 -24.31 44.74 -13.86
N CYS A 28 -24.92 45.74 -14.51
CA CYS A 28 -24.84 45.99 -15.94
C CYS A 28 -23.43 46.54 -16.24
N TRP A 29 -22.48 45.68 -16.59
CA TRP A 29 -21.27 46.14 -17.26
C TRP A 29 -21.53 46.18 -18.78
N PRO A 30 -21.25 47.31 -19.45
CA PRO A 30 -21.44 47.42 -20.88
C PRO A 30 -20.38 46.60 -21.62
N ALA A 31 -20.85 45.84 -22.60
CA ALA A 31 -20.01 45.36 -23.67
C ALA A 31 -19.50 46.56 -24.50
N ALA A 32 -18.24 46.43 -24.95
CA ALA A 32 -17.57 47.23 -25.98
C ALA A 32 -16.91 48.56 -25.57
N VAL A 33 -15.70 48.46 -25.01
CA VAL A 33 -14.56 49.25 -25.51
C VAL A 33 -13.37 48.32 -25.70
N ARG A 34 -13.08 47.99 -26.96
CA ARG A 34 -11.74 47.64 -27.41
C ARG A 34 -10.85 48.85 -27.15
N CYS A 35 -10.04 48.80 -26.10
CA CYS A 35 -8.82 49.60 -26.02
C CYS A 35 -7.65 48.65 -26.29
N GLN A 36 -7.30 48.57 -27.58
CA GLN A 36 -5.92 48.36 -28.01
C GLN A 36 -5.07 49.50 -27.43
N VAL A 37 -4.44 49.28 -26.29
CA VAL A 37 -3.21 49.98 -25.94
C VAL A 37 -2.17 48.89 -25.69
N LEU A 38 -1.44 48.59 -26.77
CA LEU A 38 -0.11 48.02 -26.67
C LEU A 38 0.73 48.93 -25.78
N GLY A 39 1.17 48.40 -24.64
CA GLY A 39 2.07 49.10 -23.74
C GLY A 39 2.78 48.12 -22.82
N HIS A 40 3.85 47.52 -23.33
CA HIS A 40 5.00 47.01 -22.58
C HIS A 40 4.74 46.39 -21.20
N MET A 41 4.40 45.09 -21.16
CA MET A 41 4.87 44.06 -20.20
C MET A 41 4.19 42.75 -20.66
N GLY A 42 4.85 41.89 -21.42
CA GLY A 42 5.74 40.89 -20.83
C GLY A 42 5.00 39.55 -20.71
N ARG A 43 4.91 38.82 -21.84
CA ARG A 43 4.83 37.35 -21.95
C ARG A 43 4.29 36.59 -20.72
N ALA A 44 2.96 36.51 -20.52
CA ALA A 44 2.41 35.60 -19.51
C ALA A 44 1.00 35.01 -19.77
N CYS A 45 0.38 35.20 -20.95
CA CYS A 45 -1.04 34.79 -21.15
C CYS A 45 -1.30 33.43 -21.81
N ALA A 46 -0.28 32.58 -22.06
CA ALA A 46 -0.47 31.25 -22.65
C ALA A 46 -0.18 30.07 -21.70
N LEU A 47 0.17 30.33 -20.42
CA LEU A 47 0.50 29.29 -19.44
C LEU A 47 -0.60 29.01 -18.39
N GLN A 48 -1.65 29.84 -18.35
CA GLN A 48 -2.67 29.79 -17.30
C GLN A 48 -3.55 28.52 -17.24
N PRO A 49 -4.00 27.90 -18.36
CA PRO A 49 -4.82 26.68 -18.28
C PRO A 49 -3.98 25.40 -18.07
N VAL A 50 -2.68 25.44 -18.36
CA VAL A 50 -1.78 24.29 -18.18
C VAL A 50 -1.43 24.12 -16.70
N MET A 51 -1.16 25.21 -15.98
CA MET A 51 -0.82 25.14 -14.55
C MET A 51 -1.99 24.67 -13.67
N THR A 52 -3.24 24.99 -14.03
CA THR A 52 -4.43 24.56 -13.27
C THR A 52 -4.72 23.07 -13.44
N ARG A 53 -4.55 22.51 -14.64
CA ARG A 53 -4.67 21.05 -14.86
C ARG A 53 -3.56 20.28 -14.16
N LEU A 54 -2.33 20.81 -14.16
CA LEU A 54 -1.21 20.21 -13.44
C LEU A 54 -1.45 20.21 -11.92
N ALA A 55 -2.01 21.29 -11.37
CA ALA A 55 -2.35 21.37 -9.95
C ALA A 55 -3.41 20.33 -9.53
N TRP A 56 -4.45 20.11 -10.34
CA TRP A 56 -5.45 19.07 -10.08
C TRP A 56 -4.88 17.64 -10.20
N LEU A 57 -4.00 17.40 -11.18
CA LEU A 57 -3.31 16.10 -11.30
C LEU A 57 -2.37 15.84 -10.11
N LEU A 58 -1.62 16.86 -9.67
CA LEU A 58 -0.78 16.76 -8.47
C LEU A 58 -1.59 16.54 -7.20
N ALA A 59 -2.72 17.26 -7.03
CA ALA A 59 -3.63 17.07 -5.90
C ALA A 59 -4.25 15.67 -5.88
N ALA A 60 -4.62 15.10 -7.04
CA ALA A 60 -5.10 13.73 -7.16
C ALA A 60 -4.01 12.68 -6.87
N LEU A 61 -2.75 12.95 -7.22
CA LEU A 61 -1.62 12.09 -6.87
C LEU A 61 -1.34 12.07 -5.36
N LEU A 62 -1.58 13.18 -4.66
CA LEU A 62 -1.36 13.31 -3.22
C LEU A 62 -2.40 12.54 -2.38
N THR A 63 -3.59 12.23 -2.90
CA THR A 63 -4.63 11.51 -2.17
C THR A 63 -4.56 9.98 -2.33
N ALA A 64 -3.77 9.46 -3.27
CA ALA A 64 -3.67 8.02 -3.55
C ALA A 64 -2.83 7.21 -2.53
N GLY A 65 -2.31 7.82 -1.47
CA GLY A 65 -1.30 7.22 -0.59
C GLY A 65 -1.76 6.62 0.75
N CYS A 66 -3.02 6.76 1.16
CA CYS A 66 -3.47 6.41 2.52
C CYS A 66 -4.14 5.04 2.64
N ALA A 67 -3.53 3.97 2.09
CA ALA A 67 -3.96 2.62 2.44
C ALA A 67 -3.41 2.25 3.83
N PRO A 68 -4.26 1.82 4.80
CA PRO A 68 -3.79 1.40 6.11
C PRO A 68 -2.79 0.25 5.96
N ARG A 69 -1.68 0.33 6.72
CA ARG A 69 -0.66 -0.72 6.71
C ARG A 69 -1.27 -2.00 7.28
N PRO A 70 -1.13 -3.15 6.60
CA PRO A 70 -1.67 -4.39 7.11
C PRO A 70 -1.00 -4.76 8.43
N SER A 71 -1.81 -5.16 9.41
CA SER A 71 -1.39 -5.51 10.77
C SER A 71 -1.70 -6.97 11.07
N LEU A 72 -0.84 -7.62 11.87
CA LEU A 72 -1.08 -8.98 12.38
C LEU A 72 -2.25 -9.06 13.36
N GLU A 73 -2.60 -7.94 13.99
CA GLU A 73 -3.67 -7.84 14.99
C GLU A 73 -4.99 -7.32 14.39
N SER A 74 -5.10 -7.26 13.05
CA SER A 74 -6.35 -6.86 12.40
C SER A 74 -7.43 -7.91 12.62
N GLY A 75 -8.66 -7.47 12.89
CA GLY A 75 -9.83 -8.36 12.93
C GLY A 75 -10.13 -9.01 11.56
N ASP A 76 -9.68 -8.37 10.47
CA ASP A 76 -9.83 -8.88 9.11
C ASP A 76 -8.73 -9.90 8.76
N PRO A 77 -9.08 -11.17 8.48
CA PRO A 77 -8.10 -12.21 8.14
C PRO A 77 -7.30 -11.88 6.87
N VAL A 78 -7.89 -11.16 5.90
CA VAL A 78 -7.19 -10.75 4.68
C VAL A 78 -6.06 -9.79 5.01
N GLN A 79 -6.27 -8.88 5.96
CA GLN A 79 -5.22 -7.97 6.42
C GLN A 79 -4.13 -8.70 7.20
N ARG A 80 -4.47 -9.67 8.06
CA ARG A 80 -3.48 -10.50 8.76
C ARG A 80 -2.62 -11.29 7.78
N ALA A 81 -3.23 -11.95 6.81
CA ALA A 81 -2.53 -12.67 5.73
C ALA A 81 -1.59 -11.75 4.93
N ARG A 82 -2.05 -10.54 4.56
CA ARG A 82 -1.21 -9.53 3.89
C ARG A 82 -0.05 -9.07 4.76
N ALA A 83 -0.26 -8.92 6.07
CA ALA A 83 0.80 -8.57 7.02
C ALA A 83 1.86 -9.68 7.08
N ILE A 84 1.46 -10.94 7.22
CA ILE A 84 2.37 -12.10 7.21
C ILE A 84 3.18 -12.15 5.92
N LYS A 85 2.53 -11.97 4.76
CA LYS A 85 3.22 -11.96 3.45
C LYS A 85 4.29 -10.87 3.37
N ARG A 86 4.02 -9.68 3.91
CA ARG A 86 5.01 -8.59 3.97
C ARG A 86 6.17 -8.93 4.91
N LEU A 87 5.88 -9.47 6.09
CA LEU A 87 6.89 -9.86 7.08
C LEU A 87 7.79 -11.00 6.57
N ALA A 88 7.23 -11.96 5.82
CA ALA A 88 8.03 -13.01 5.17
C ALA A 88 9.07 -12.45 4.18
N GLY A 89 8.87 -11.22 3.69
CA GLY A 89 9.80 -10.51 2.81
C GLY A 89 10.98 -9.86 3.55
N THR A 90 10.83 -9.51 4.83
CA THR A 90 11.89 -8.84 5.61
C THR A 90 12.98 -9.81 6.06
N LYS A 91 12.68 -11.12 6.08
CA LYS A 91 13.58 -12.19 6.54
C LYS A 91 14.11 -12.01 7.97
N ASP A 92 13.35 -11.32 8.81
CA ASP A 92 13.73 -11.05 10.19
C ASP A 92 13.41 -12.27 11.08
N PRO A 93 14.41 -12.95 11.66
CA PRO A 93 14.20 -14.13 12.50
C PRO A 93 13.47 -13.81 13.82
N SER A 94 13.51 -12.56 14.30
CA SER A 94 12.81 -12.16 15.53
C SER A 94 11.28 -12.27 15.41
N LEU A 95 10.77 -12.28 14.18
CA LEU A 95 9.35 -12.43 13.88
C LEU A 95 8.88 -13.88 13.88
N ALA A 96 9.80 -14.86 13.94
CA ALA A 96 9.45 -16.27 13.81
C ALA A 96 8.46 -16.71 14.90
N LEU A 97 8.66 -16.28 16.15
CA LEU A 97 7.77 -16.66 17.25
C LEU A 97 6.33 -16.14 17.03
N ARG A 98 6.19 -14.88 16.59
CA ARG A 98 4.87 -14.30 16.25
C ARG A 98 4.19 -15.04 15.09
N LEU A 99 4.97 -15.56 14.14
CA LEU A 99 4.43 -16.36 13.04
C LEU A 99 3.98 -17.74 13.51
N VAL A 100 4.64 -18.33 14.51
CA VAL A 100 4.20 -19.59 15.12
C VAL A 100 2.84 -19.42 15.78
N ASP A 101 2.59 -18.31 16.47
CA ASP A 101 1.27 -18.04 17.07
C ASP A 101 0.17 -17.90 16.00
N ARG A 102 0.51 -17.44 14.79
CA ARG A 102 -0.44 -17.38 13.66
C ARG A 102 -0.74 -18.74 13.02
N LEU A 103 -0.03 -19.83 13.40
CA LEU A 103 -0.43 -21.20 13.05
C LEU A 103 -1.68 -21.65 13.81
N GLU A 104 -2.06 -20.96 14.88
CA GLU A 104 -3.27 -21.24 15.66
C GLU A 104 -4.44 -20.31 15.31
N ASP A 105 -4.31 -19.50 14.23
CA ASP A 105 -5.37 -18.60 13.77
C ASP A 105 -6.60 -19.38 13.25
N ASP A 106 -7.81 -18.88 13.51
CA ASP A 106 -9.05 -19.54 13.06
C ASP A 106 -9.16 -19.59 11.52
N ASP A 107 -8.55 -18.63 10.81
CA ASP A 107 -8.63 -18.55 9.37
C ASP A 107 -7.56 -19.41 8.65
N PRO A 108 -7.95 -20.34 7.75
CA PRO A 108 -7.02 -21.23 7.06
C PRO A 108 -6.04 -20.50 6.12
N ALA A 109 -6.43 -19.35 5.56
CA ALA A 109 -5.53 -18.57 4.71
C ALA A 109 -4.42 -17.91 5.54
N VAL A 110 -4.74 -17.41 6.73
CA VAL A 110 -3.74 -16.90 7.68
C VAL A 110 -2.74 -18.00 8.06
N ARG A 111 -3.22 -19.19 8.42
CA ARG A 111 -2.37 -20.35 8.75
C ARG A 111 -1.48 -20.78 7.57
N PHE A 112 -2.03 -20.78 6.36
CA PHE A 112 -1.28 -21.07 5.13
C PHE A 112 -0.11 -20.09 4.93
N TYR A 113 -0.35 -18.80 5.06
CA TYR A 113 0.71 -17.81 4.92
C TYR A 113 1.74 -17.89 6.07
N ALA A 114 1.30 -18.19 7.28
CA ALA A 114 2.18 -18.37 8.44
C ALA A 114 3.17 -19.53 8.23
N VAL A 115 2.70 -20.71 7.84
CA VAL A 115 3.59 -21.87 7.60
C VAL A 115 4.53 -21.62 6.42
N LEU A 116 4.08 -20.95 5.36
CA LEU A 116 4.95 -20.58 4.24
C LEU A 116 6.03 -19.57 4.66
N ALA A 117 5.69 -18.59 5.48
CA ALA A 117 6.64 -17.62 6.00
C ALA A 117 7.70 -18.31 6.87
N LEU A 118 7.29 -19.19 7.78
CA LEU A 118 8.18 -19.97 8.64
C LEU A 118 9.12 -20.87 7.82
N ARG A 119 8.60 -21.58 6.81
CA ARG A 119 9.42 -22.38 5.87
C ARG A 119 10.43 -21.52 5.13
N ARG A 120 10.06 -20.31 4.73
CA ARG A 120 10.97 -19.38 4.03
C ARG A 120 12.07 -18.84 4.94
N LEU A 121 11.76 -18.57 6.20
CA LEU A 121 12.70 -18.07 7.20
C LEU A 121 13.70 -19.16 7.65
N THR A 122 13.21 -20.38 7.88
CA THR A 122 13.98 -21.44 8.55
C THR A 122 14.47 -22.53 7.60
N GLY A 123 13.85 -22.67 6.43
CA GLY A 123 14.10 -23.78 5.50
C GLY A 123 13.67 -25.15 6.05
N ARG A 124 12.81 -25.20 7.08
CA ARG A 124 12.29 -26.44 7.68
C ARG A 124 10.79 -26.56 7.46
N ASP A 125 10.32 -27.80 7.40
CA ASP A 125 8.92 -28.14 7.50
C ASP A 125 8.73 -29.12 8.65
N PHE A 126 7.78 -28.84 9.54
CA PHE A 126 7.46 -29.71 10.69
C PHE A 126 6.15 -30.49 10.49
N GLY A 127 5.76 -30.67 9.22
CA GLY A 127 4.58 -31.46 8.82
C GLY A 127 3.26 -30.80 9.22
N TYR A 128 3.22 -29.47 9.25
CA TYR A 128 2.03 -28.72 9.60
C TYR A 128 1.07 -28.63 8.39
N ASN A 129 -0.19 -29.06 8.56
CA ASN A 129 -1.22 -28.97 7.52
C ASN A 129 -2.24 -27.86 7.82
N TYR A 130 -2.19 -26.76 7.09
CA TYR A 130 -3.08 -25.61 7.28
C TYR A 130 -4.57 -25.89 7.04
N ALA A 131 -4.91 -26.94 6.27
CA ALA A 131 -6.28 -27.30 5.96
C ALA A 131 -7.00 -27.99 7.13
N LEU A 132 -6.24 -28.54 8.08
CA LEU A 132 -6.81 -29.10 9.30
C LEU A 132 -7.00 -28.01 10.36
N ASP A 133 -7.93 -28.27 11.27
CA ASP A 133 -8.13 -27.45 12.46
C ASP A 133 -6.83 -27.37 13.30
N PRO A 134 -6.43 -26.18 13.77
CA PRO A 134 -5.20 -26.00 14.54
C PRO A 134 -5.17 -26.86 15.80
N GLN A 135 -6.31 -27.08 16.47
CA GLN A 135 -6.40 -27.92 17.66
C GLN A 135 -6.14 -29.40 17.39
N ARG A 136 -6.21 -29.84 16.13
CA ARG A 136 -5.88 -31.23 15.74
C ARG A 136 -4.38 -31.46 15.52
N GLN A 137 -3.55 -30.42 15.51
CA GLN A 137 -2.10 -30.55 15.27
C GLN A 137 -1.21 -29.83 16.30
N PRO A 138 -1.50 -29.91 17.61
CA PRO A 138 -0.69 -29.22 18.63
C PRO A 138 0.76 -29.70 18.65
N ALA A 139 1.01 -30.95 18.24
CA ALA A 139 2.36 -31.49 18.12
C ALA A 139 3.21 -30.77 17.05
N ALA A 140 2.61 -30.34 15.93
CA ALA A 140 3.33 -29.62 14.89
C ALA A 140 3.66 -28.18 15.34
N VAL A 141 2.72 -27.52 16.03
CA VAL A 141 2.94 -26.18 16.62
C VAL A 141 4.03 -26.23 17.69
N ARG A 142 4.01 -27.24 18.59
CA ARG A 142 5.07 -27.43 19.59
C ARG A 142 6.45 -27.61 18.95
N ARG A 143 6.58 -28.45 17.92
CA ARG A 143 7.85 -28.60 17.19
C ARG A 143 8.37 -27.28 16.62
N TRP A 144 7.47 -26.43 16.13
CA TRP A 144 7.83 -25.08 15.68
C TRP A 144 8.33 -24.20 16.84
N ARG A 145 7.62 -24.16 17.98
CA ARG A 145 8.03 -23.39 19.17
C ARG A 145 9.40 -23.85 19.67
N ASP A 146 9.56 -25.14 19.93
CA ASP A 146 10.81 -25.73 20.43
C ASP A 146 12.01 -25.47 19.49
N PHE A 147 11.76 -25.42 18.17
CA PHE A 147 12.81 -25.12 17.21
C PHE A 147 13.22 -23.64 17.27
N ILE A 148 12.27 -22.72 17.31
CA ILE A 148 12.55 -21.28 17.35
C ILE A 148 13.21 -20.88 18.68
N GLU A 149 12.78 -21.43 19.80
CA GLU A 149 13.37 -21.18 21.12
C GLU A 149 14.84 -21.61 21.15
N ARG A 150 15.16 -22.82 20.69
CA ARG A 150 16.56 -23.28 20.57
C ARG A 150 17.41 -22.39 19.68
N GLN A 151 16.86 -21.88 18.58
CA GLN A 151 17.58 -20.96 17.70
C GLN A 151 17.80 -19.57 18.32
N ALA A 152 16.95 -19.15 19.26
CA ALA A 152 17.14 -17.90 20.00
C ALA A 152 18.21 -18.03 21.09
N GLU A 153 18.35 -19.21 21.69
CA GLU A 153 19.34 -19.53 22.73
C GLU A 153 20.77 -19.71 22.19
N GLU A 154 20.93 -19.97 20.89
CA GLU A 154 22.22 -20.05 20.21
C GLU A 154 22.53 -18.79 19.37
N PRO A 155 22.61 -17.57 19.94
CA PRO A 155 22.79 -16.32 19.19
C PRO A 155 24.19 -16.17 18.55
N GLY A 156 25.01 -17.23 18.51
CA GLY A 156 26.39 -17.23 18.01
C GLY A 156 26.74 -18.30 16.98
N GLN A 157 25.84 -19.22 16.61
CA GLN A 157 26.15 -20.30 15.66
C GLN A 157 25.20 -20.30 14.44
N GLY A 158 25.59 -19.55 13.39
CA GLY A 158 25.22 -19.80 11.99
C GLY A 158 23.73 -19.68 11.63
N SER A 159 23.33 -18.81 10.70
CA SER A 159 23.61 -19.05 9.26
C SER A 159 24.32 -20.38 8.94
N GLY A 160 23.80 -21.51 9.43
CA GLY A 160 24.27 -22.86 9.13
C GLY A 160 23.59 -23.45 7.89
N PRO A 161 24.25 -24.36 7.14
CA PRO A 161 23.92 -24.66 5.75
C PRO A 161 22.50 -25.21 5.55
N ARG A 162 21.82 -24.65 4.55
CA ARG A 162 20.60 -25.15 3.91
C ARG A 162 20.58 -26.68 3.80
N PRO A 163 19.78 -27.41 4.59
CA PRO A 163 19.55 -28.83 4.36
C PRO A 163 18.58 -28.91 3.19
N GLY A 164 19.11 -29.31 2.06
CA GLY A 164 18.43 -29.20 0.78
C GLY A 164 19.38 -29.11 -0.40
N ALA A 165 20.69 -28.98 -0.18
CA ALA A 165 21.64 -29.44 -1.20
C ALA A 165 21.58 -30.98 -1.22
N PRO A 166 21.21 -31.61 -2.35
CA PRO A 166 21.34 -33.06 -2.48
C PRO A 166 22.81 -33.40 -2.22
N ARG A 167 23.04 -34.31 -1.26
CA ARG A 167 24.35 -34.91 -1.00
C ARG A 167 24.79 -35.51 -2.34
N PRO A 168 25.87 -35.04 -3.01
CA PRO A 168 26.38 -35.76 -4.16
C PRO A 168 26.68 -37.17 -3.67
N ALA A 169 26.01 -38.13 -4.29
CA ALA A 169 26.26 -39.55 -4.05
C ALA A 169 27.76 -39.73 -4.09
N ALA A 170 28.30 -40.28 -3.00
CA ALA A 170 29.66 -40.75 -2.95
C ALA A 170 29.84 -41.65 -4.18
N ALA A 171 30.55 -41.14 -5.17
CA ALA A 171 31.14 -41.94 -6.22
C ALA A 171 32.22 -42.76 -5.52
N THR A 172 31.80 -43.90 -4.96
CA THR A 172 32.70 -45.00 -4.68
C THR A 172 33.34 -45.37 -6.01
N ALA A 173 34.61 -45.00 -6.12
CA ALA A 173 35.55 -45.67 -6.98
C ALA A 173 35.46 -47.17 -6.71
N GLU A 174 34.95 -47.93 -7.68
CA GLU A 174 35.25 -49.35 -7.81
C GLU A 174 35.84 -49.53 -9.21
N VAL A 175 37.15 -49.35 -9.26
CA VAL A 175 38.00 -49.80 -10.35
C VAL A 175 38.02 -51.32 -10.26
N GLN A 176 37.27 -51.99 -11.12
CA GLN A 176 37.35 -53.44 -11.28
C GLN A 176 38.19 -53.73 -12.51
N ASP A 177 39.50 -53.75 -12.26
CA ASP A 177 40.51 -54.39 -13.09
C ASP A 177 40.32 -55.91 -13.00
N SER A 178 40.09 -56.56 -14.14
CA SER A 178 40.15 -58.03 -14.27
C SER A 178 40.41 -58.37 -15.73
N GLY A 179 41.69 -58.32 -16.10
CA GLY A 179 42.24 -59.04 -17.24
C GLY A 179 42.58 -60.49 -16.89
N GLY A 180 42.64 -61.33 -17.93
CA GLY A 180 43.18 -62.70 -17.92
C GLY A 180 42.13 -63.76 -17.61
N SER A 181 41.89 -64.78 -18.45
CA SER A 181 42.71 -65.40 -19.50
C SER A 181 41.81 -66.11 -20.52
#